data_AF-A0A7Z6XC68-F1
#
_entry.id   AF-A0A7Z6XC68-F1
#
_cell.length_a   1.000
_cell.length_b   1.000
_cell.length_c   1.000
_cell.angle_alpha   90.00
_cell.angle_beta   90.00
_cell.angle_gamma   90.00
#
_symmetry.space_group_name_H-M   'P 1'
#
loop_
_entity.id
_entity.type
_entity.pdbx_description
1 polymer ?
#
loop_
_entity_poly.entity_id
_entity_poly.type
_entity_poly.pdbx_seq_one_letter_code
_entity_poly.pdbx_strand_id
1 'polypeptide(L)'
;MTEILTPPLTCPTGASPDSPLAVLFSIAATSGRLTLEEERESAETTAADHIYTAYPDTLGQAVDHDAWTGYPALRDPAVQPSAVAHLDGGLWLHHTITADADYRDVLTLLVPCTCGHGYVASLLEDENDLLELLQELRPTGGHAVHSGDTGGPYCASTPTR
;
A
#
# COMPACT_ATOMS: atom_id res chain seq x y z
N MET A 1 20.42 8.64 -21.23
CA MET A 1 20.95 7.37 -20.70
C MET A 1 21.43 7.67 -19.30
N THR A 2 20.58 7.42 -18.31
CA THR A 2 20.84 7.69 -16.89
C THR A 2 21.24 6.36 -16.27
N GLU A 3 22.53 6.19 -15.97
CA GLU A 3 23.01 5.01 -15.24
C GLU A 3 22.54 5.10 -13.79
N ILE A 4 21.71 4.13 -13.38
CA ILE A 4 21.37 3.90 -11.97
C ILE A 4 22.58 3.18 -11.37
N LEU A 5 23.45 3.95 -10.73
CA LEU A 5 24.54 3.41 -9.92
C LEU A 5 23.95 2.79 -8.65
N THR A 6 23.65 1.50 -8.69
CA THR A 6 23.41 0.70 -7.48
C THR A 6 24.74 0.59 -6.74
N PRO A 7 24.92 1.18 -5.54
CA PRO A 7 26.15 0.99 -4.79
C PRO A 7 26.22 -0.47 -4.30
N PRO A 8 27.39 -1.13 -4.38
CA PRO A 8 27.53 -2.50 -3.88
C PRO A 8 27.35 -2.54 -2.36
N LEU A 9 26.46 -3.42 -1.90
CA LEU A 9 26.19 -3.73 -0.48
C LEU A 9 27.33 -4.49 0.22
N THR A 10 28.47 -4.62 -0.43
CA THR A 10 29.66 -5.29 0.11
C THR A 10 30.77 -4.28 0.27
N CYS A 11 31.33 -4.22 1.48
CA CYS A 11 32.56 -3.47 1.76
C CYS A 11 33.56 -3.68 0.62
N PRO A 12 34.15 -2.62 0.06
CA PRO A 12 35.16 -2.78 -0.98
C PRO A 12 36.25 -3.71 -0.44
N THR A 13 36.49 -4.80 -1.15
CA THR A 13 37.47 -5.83 -0.81
C THR A 13 38.79 -5.16 -0.44
N GLY A 14 39.11 -5.12 0.86
CA GLY A 14 40.33 -4.49 1.39
C GLY A 14 40.11 -3.48 2.53
N ALA A 15 38.88 -3.03 2.81
CA ALA A 15 38.61 -2.19 3.98
C ALA A 15 38.43 -3.06 5.25
N SER A 16 39.18 -2.74 6.31
CA SER A 16 38.94 -3.32 7.64
C SER A 16 37.51 -2.99 8.09
N PRO A 17 36.78 -3.91 8.76
CA PRO A 17 35.43 -3.64 9.29
C PRO A 17 35.40 -2.43 10.25
N ASP A 18 36.54 -2.08 10.84
CA ASP A 18 36.70 -0.92 11.73
C ASP A 18 37.24 0.33 11.01
N SER A 19 37.31 0.33 9.67
CA SER A 19 37.77 1.50 8.93
C SER A 19 36.72 2.63 8.99
N PRO A 20 37.14 3.91 9.03
CA PRO A 20 36.22 5.04 9.00
C PRO A 20 35.22 4.99 7.84
N LEU A 21 35.61 4.40 6.70
CA LEU A 21 34.78 4.25 5.51
C LEU A 21 33.72 3.15 5.66
N ALA A 22 34.04 2.03 6.33
CA ALA A 22 33.04 1.02 6.70
C ALA A 22 32.04 1.57 7.73
N VAL A 23 32.50 2.39 8.68
CA VAL A 23 31.64 3.10 9.63
C VAL A 23 30.73 4.08 8.90
N LEU A 24 31.25 4.87 7.95
CA LEU A 24 30.43 5.78 7.14
C LEU A 24 29.40 5.05 6.28
N PHE A 25 29.72 3.88 5.70
CA PHE A 25 28.74 3.06 5.00
C PHE A 25 27.68 2.49 5.94
N SER A 26 28.05 2.05 7.15
CA SER A 26 27.10 1.60 8.15
C SER A 26 26.19 2.74 8.62
N ILE A 27 26.75 3.93 8.84
CA ILE A 27 25.97 5.13 9.19
C ILE A 27 25.05 5.48 8.03
N ALA A 28 25.53 5.58 6.79
CA ALA A 28 24.68 5.86 5.62
C ALA A 28 23.56 4.81 5.44
N ALA A 29 23.86 3.53 5.66
CA ALA A 29 22.87 2.45 5.61
C ALA A 29 21.83 2.51 6.74
N THR A 30 22.16 3.16 7.87
CA THR A 30 21.27 3.30 9.04
C THR A 30 20.53 4.64 9.02
N SER A 31 21.19 5.71 8.61
CA SER A 31 20.65 7.08 8.54
C SER A 31 19.69 7.29 7.37
N GLY A 32 19.70 6.41 6.37
CA GLY A 32 18.75 6.44 5.26
C GLY A 32 17.48 5.60 5.48
N ARG A 33 17.39 4.83 6.58
CA ARG A 33 16.19 4.05 6.90
C ARG A 33 15.40 4.80 7.96
N LEU A 34 14.16 5.15 7.61
CA LEU A 34 13.18 5.56 8.60
C LEU A 34 13.08 4.49 9.68
N THR A 35 12.83 4.90 10.91
CA THR A 35 12.38 3.98 11.95
C THR A 35 11.03 3.39 11.54
N LEU A 36 10.68 2.23 12.10
CA LEU A 36 9.39 1.60 11.80
C LEU A 36 8.21 2.52 12.10
N GLU A 37 8.33 3.42 13.07
CA GLU A 37 7.26 4.38 13.38
C GLU A 37 7.19 5.50 12.34
N GLU A 38 8.33 6.04 11.92
CA GLU A 38 8.37 7.05 10.84
C GLU A 38 7.88 6.46 9.50
N GLU A 39 8.14 5.19 9.20
CA GLU A 39 7.58 4.54 8.00
C GLU A 39 6.05 4.45 8.07
N ARG A 40 5.49 4.22 9.26
CA ARG A 40 4.03 4.13 9.45
C ARG A 40 3.38 5.50 9.31
N GLU A 41 3.90 6.50 10.00
CA GLU A 41 3.41 7.89 9.91
C GLU A 41 3.54 8.44 8.48
N SER A 42 4.66 8.12 7.80
CA SER A 42 4.84 8.48 6.40
C SER A 42 3.79 7.80 5.52
N ALA A 43 3.52 6.50 5.71
CA ALA A 43 2.51 5.79 4.92
C ALA A 43 1.10 6.35 5.14
N GLU A 44 0.74 6.69 6.38
CA GLU A 44 -0.54 7.34 6.71
C GLU A 44 -0.68 8.69 5.99
N THR A 45 0.35 9.52 6.10
CA THR A 45 0.37 10.86 5.48
C THR A 45 0.29 10.76 3.96
N THR A 46 1.08 9.88 3.35
CA THR A 46 1.08 9.67 1.89
C THR A 46 -0.28 9.17 1.40
N ALA A 47 -0.90 8.21 2.10
CA ALA A 47 -2.20 7.70 1.71
C ALA A 47 -3.29 8.79 1.75
N ALA A 48 -3.28 9.61 2.81
CA ALA A 48 -4.23 10.69 2.97
C ALA A 48 -4.02 11.81 1.93
N ASP A 49 -2.77 12.16 1.61
CA ASP A 49 -2.44 13.13 0.54
C ASP A 49 -2.86 12.58 -0.84
N HIS A 50 -2.62 11.30 -1.11
CA HIS A 50 -3.02 10.67 -2.37
C HIS A 50 -4.54 10.75 -2.59
N ILE A 51 -5.36 10.41 -1.58
CA ILE A 51 -6.82 10.52 -1.76
C ILE A 51 -7.30 11.98 -1.88
N TYR A 52 -6.64 12.91 -1.21
CA TYR A 52 -6.97 14.33 -1.32
C TYR A 52 -6.68 14.87 -2.72
N THR A 53 -5.61 14.39 -3.36
CA THR A 53 -5.16 14.87 -4.67
C THR A 53 -5.82 14.14 -5.84
N ALA A 54 -5.93 12.82 -5.78
CA ALA A 54 -6.46 11.98 -6.86
C ALA A 54 -7.98 11.79 -6.83
N TYR A 55 -8.63 11.99 -5.66
CA TYR A 55 -10.06 11.79 -5.43
C TYR A 55 -10.72 12.98 -4.71
N PRO A 56 -10.49 14.23 -5.18
CA PRO A 56 -10.84 15.45 -4.44
C PRO A 56 -12.34 15.63 -4.22
N ASP A 57 -13.18 15.08 -5.11
CA ASP A 57 -14.63 15.23 -5.07
C ASP A 57 -15.33 14.01 -4.44
N THR A 58 -14.57 12.97 -4.08
CA THR A 58 -15.07 11.72 -3.51
C THR A 58 -14.36 11.36 -2.20
N LEU A 59 -13.31 10.53 -2.25
CA LEU A 59 -12.63 10.04 -1.03
C LEU A 59 -12.00 11.18 -0.22
N GLY A 60 -11.46 12.20 -0.89
CA GLY A 60 -10.91 13.39 -0.23
C GLY A 60 -11.93 14.19 0.59
N GLN A 61 -13.23 14.00 0.36
CA GLN A 61 -14.31 14.59 1.18
C GLN A 61 -14.86 13.61 2.22
N ALA A 62 -14.81 12.30 1.94
CA ALA A 62 -15.49 11.27 2.72
C ALA A 62 -14.60 10.61 3.79
N VAL A 63 -13.28 10.66 3.62
CA VAL A 63 -12.31 9.99 4.48
C VAL A 63 -11.48 11.02 5.22
N ASP A 64 -11.53 10.98 6.55
CA ASP A 64 -10.71 11.86 7.38
C ASP A 64 -9.22 11.53 7.24
N HIS A 65 -8.36 12.54 7.37
CA HIS A 65 -6.91 12.38 7.32
C HIS A 65 -6.40 11.39 8.38
N ASP A 66 -7.01 11.39 9.57
CA ASP A 66 -6.64 10.54 10.70
C ASP A 66 -7.29 9.14 10.66
N ALA A 67 -8.03 8.81 9.59
CA ALA A 67 -8.68 7.50 9.44
C ALA A 67 -7.72 6.39 9.02
N TRP A 68 -6.49 6.73 8.64
CA TRP A 68 -5.49 5.81 8.16
C TRP A 68 -4.71 5.15 9.30
N THR A 69 -4.36 3.89 9.10
CA THR A 69 -3.41 3.16 9.95
C THR A 69 -2.27 2.64 9.08
N GLY A 70 -1.06 3.10 9.38
CA GLY A 70 0.16 2.78 8.65
C GLY A 70 0.81 1.50 9.14
N TYR A 71 1.43 0.81 8.18
CA TYR A 71 2.23 -0.39 8.37
C TYR A 71 3.59 -0.20 7.71
N PRO A 72 4.68 -0.51 8.41
CA PRO A 72 6.02 -0.37 7.87
C PRO A 72 6.29 -1.44 6.80
N ALA A 73 7.36 -1.24 6.03
CA ALA A 73 7.80 -2.26 5.09
C ALA A 73 8.14 -3.57 5.83
N LEU A 74 7.86 -4.71 5.19
CA LEU A 74 8.35 -5.99 5.70
C LEU A 74 9.80 -6.21 5.24
N ARG A 75 10.46 -7.24 5.80
CA ARG A 75 11.82 -7.60 5.38
C ARG A 75 11.93 -8.00 3.91
N ASP A 76 10.81 -8.38 3.31
CA ASP A 76 10.72 -8.65 1.88
C ASP A 76 10.70 -7.33 1.11
N PRO A 77 11.67 -7.06 0.22
CA PRO A 77 11.74 -5.81 -0.54
C PRO A 77 10.55 -5.60 -1.49
N ALA A 78 9.76 -6.64 -1.78
CA ALA A 78 8.53 -6.50 -2.55
C ALA A 78 7.38 -5.88 -1.73
N VAL A 79 7.50 -5.83 -0.40
CA VAL A 79 6.46 -5.33 0.50
C VAL A 79 6.85 -3.95 1.01
N GLN A 80 6.34 -2.93 0.33
CA GLN A 80 6.51 -1.52 0.69
C GLN A 80 5.66 -1.15 1.93
N PRO A 81 5.94 0.00 2.56
CA PRO A 81 5.01 0.56 3.54
C PRO A 81 3.62 0.73 2.91
N SER A 82 2.60 0.60 3.75
CA SER A 82 1.20 0.64 3.31
C SER A 82 0.35 1.27 4.39
N ALA A 83 -0.79 1.83 4.03
CA ALA A 83 -1.78 2.28 4.98
C ALA A 83 -3.16 1.73 4.65
N VAL A 84 -4.00 1.54 5.65
CA VAL A 84 -5.39 1.11 5.48
C VAL A 84 -6.35 2.06 6.16
N ALA A 85 -7.54 2.24 5.57
CA ALA A 85 -8.64 2.99 6.17
C ALA A 85 -9.94 2.18 6.07
N HIS A 86 -10.75 2.18 7.12
CA HIS A 86 -12.06 1.52 7.14
C HIS A 86 -13.16 2.51 6.75
N LEU A 87 -14.03 2.15 5.81
CA LEU A 87 -15.05 3.03 5.22
C LEU A 87 -16.49 2.72 5.65
N ASP A 88 -16.67 2.15 6.84
CA ASP A 88 -17.97 1.58 7.27
C ASP A 88 -18.56 0.60 6.24
N GLY A 89 -19.68 -0.04 6.59
CA GLY A 89 -20.28 -1.08 5.74
C GLY A 89 -19.37 -2.30 5.49
N GLY A 90 -18.25 -2.39 6.22
CA GLY A 90 -17.22 -3.41 6.08
C GLY A 90 -16.21 -3.14 4.96
N LEU A 91 -16.25 -2.02 4.26
CA LEU A 91 -15.30 -1.67 3.19
C LEU A 91 -13.96 -1.20 3.78
N TRP A 92 -12.87 -1.48 3.05
CA TRP A 92 -11.53 -0.99 3.39
C TRP A 92 -10.84 -0.39 2.18
N LEU A 93 -10.08 0.66 2.40
CA LEU A 93 -9.04 1.13 1.49
C LEU A 93 -7.70 0.56 1.93
N HIS A 94 -6.90 0.18 0.94
CA HIS A 94 -5.50 -0.17 1.12
C HIS A 94 -4.68 0.67 0.14
N HIS A 95 -3.82 1.53 0.70
CA HIS A 95 -2.85 2.32 -0.04
C HIS A 95 -1.47 1.69 0.10
N THR A 96 -0.75 1.60 -1.01
CA THR A 96 0.65 1.20 -1.05
C THR A 96 1.35 1.91 -2.20
N ILE A 97 2.67 1.76 -2.27
CA ILE A 97 3.50 2.26 -3.36
C ILE A 97 4.03 1.06 -4.14
N THR A 98 4.03 1.13 -5.48
CA THR A 98 4.64 0.06 -6.29
C THR A 98 6.10 -0.13 -5.92
N ALA A 99 6.55 -1.39 -5.85
CA ALA A 99 7.96 -1.72 -5.65
C ALA A 99 8.80 -1.60 -6.94
N ASP A 100 8.21 -1.10 -8.02
CA ASP A 100 8.87 -0.90 -9.31
C ASP A 100 9.56 0.48 -9.40
N ALA A 101 10.23 0.72 -10.53
CA ALA A 101 11.04 1.94 -10.70
C ALA A 101 10.22 3.23 -10.71
N ASP A 102 8.91 3.15 -10.92
CA ASP A 102 8.05 4.33 -11.06
C ASP A 102 7.44 4.76 -9.73
N TYR A 103 7.54 3.94 -8.66
CA TYR A 103 7.06 4.23 -7.29
C TYR A 103 5.73 4.98 -7.28
N ARG A 104 4.70 4.35 -7.84
CA ARG A 104 3.37 4.96 -7.99
C ARG A 104 2.49 4.62 -6.80
N ASP A 105 1.68 5.58 -6.39
CA ASP A 105 0.60 5.34 -5.46
C ASP A 105 -0.43 4.38 -6.04
N VAL A 106 -0.80 3.38 -5.24
CA VAL A 106 -1.73 2.32 -5.60
C VAL A 106 -2.81 2.33 -4.54
N LEU A 107 -4.05 2.59 -4.95
CA LEU A 107 -5.20 2.51 -4.07
C LEU A 107 -6.06 1.31 -4.45
N THR A 108 -6.33 0.45 -3.47
CA THR A 108 -7.18 -0.73 -3.64
C THR A 108 -8.39 -0.62 -2.73
N LEU A 109 -9.59 -0.76 -3.30
CA LEU A 109 -10.82 -0.93 -2.53
C LEU A 109 -11.06 -2.42 -2.26
N LEU A 110 -11.13 -2.78 -0.99
CA LEU A 110 -11.49 -4.11 -0.52
C LEU A 110 -12.96 -4.10 -0.13
N VAL A 111 -13.77 -4.82 -0.90
CA VAL A 111 -15.22 -4.84 -0.75
C VAL A 111 -15.67 -6.19 -0.20
N PRO A 112 -16.53 -6.23 0.84
CA PRO A 112 -17.13 -7.47 1.31
C PRO A 112 -17.81 -8.21 0.15
N CYS A 113 -17.60 -9.51 0.04
CA CYS A 113 -18.23 -10.26 -1.01
C CYS A 113 -19.67 -10.65 -0.64
N THR A 114 -20.56 -10.70 -1.63
CA THR A 114 -21.90 -11.33 -1.49
C THR A 114 -21.81 -12.81 -1.09
N CYS A 115 -20.64 -13.43 -1.28
CA CYS A 115 -20.31 -14.78 -0.81
C CYS A 115 -20.30 -14.89 0.72
N GLY A 116 -20.07 -13.79 1.45
CA GLY A 116 -20.04 -13.73 2.92
C GLY A 116 -18.75 -14.27 3.56
N HIS A 117 -17.76 -14.70 2.76
CA HIS A 117 -16.55 -15.38 3.26
C HIS A 117 -15.25 -14.61 3.02
N GLY A 118 -15.30 -13.33 2.63
CA GLY A 118 -14.09 -12.57 2.38
C GLY A 118 -14.31 -11.29 1.58
N TYR A 119 -13.24 -10.84 0.95
CA TYR A 119 -13.16 -9.58 0.24
C TYR A 119 -12.83 -9.78 -1.24
N VAL A 120 -13.32 -8.88 -2.07
CA VAL A 120 -12.87 -8.70 -3.46
C VAL A 120 -12.07 -7.42 -3.52
N ALA A 121 -10.84 -7.51 -4.02
CA ALA A 121 -9.95 -6.37 -4.21
C ALA A 121 -10.17 -5.77 -5.59
N SER A 122 -10.39 -4.47 -5.65
CA SER A 122 -10.48 -3.69 -6.90
C SER A 122 -9.44 -2.59 -6.85
N LEU A 123 -8.53 -2.58 -7.82
CA LEU A 123 -7.59 -1.48 -8.00
C LEU A 123 -8.36 -0.25 -8.49
N LEU A 124 -8.05 0.92 -7.93
CA LEU A 124 -8.59 2.20 -8.38
C LEU A 124 -7.43 2.96 -9.04
N GLU A 125 -7.53 3.19 -10.35
CA GLU A 125 -6.54 4.01 -11.07
C GLU A 125 -6.88 5.50 -10.95
N ASP A 126 -8.17 5.84 -10.91
CA ASP A 126 -8.65 7.21 -10.74
C ASP A 126 -10.05 7.29 -10.09
N GLU A 127 -10.57 8.52 -9.98
CA GLU A 127 -11.88 8.81 -9.41
C GLU A 127 -13.06 8.24 -10.24
N ASN A 128 -12.90 8.07 -11.55
CA ASN A 128 -13.94 7.47 -12.39
C ASN A 128 -14.11 5.98 -12.08
N ASP A 129 -13.00 5.25 -11.87
CA ASP A 129 -13.03 3.84 -11.47
C ASP A 129 -13.80 3.66 -10.17
N LEU A 130 -13.56 4.56 -9.19
CA LEU A 130 -14.29 4.55 -7.94
C LEU A 130 -15.79 4.76 -8.17
N LEU A 131 -16.17 5.75 -8.97
CA LEU A 131 -17.57 6.06 -9.22
C LEU A 131 -18.29 4.94 -9.99
N GLU A 132 -17.61 4.28 -10.92
CA GLU A 132 -18.12 3.10 -11.62
C GLU A 132 -18.33 1.95 -10.64
N LEU A 133 -17.31 1.62 -9.83
CA LEU A 133 -17.39 0.56 -8.84
C LEU A 133 -18.50 0.82 -7.81
N LEU A 134 -18.66 2.04 -7.30
CA LEU A 134 -19.73 2.39 -6.38
C LEU A 134 -21.14 2.23 -7.02
N GLN A 135 -21.27 2.43 -8.32
CA GLN A 135 -22.53 2.17 -9.03
C GLN A 135 -22.81 0.67 -9.12
N GLU A 136 -21.79 -0.16 -9.35
CA GLU A 136 -21.92 -1.63 -9.37
C GLU A 136 -22.25 -2.21 -8.00
N LEU A 137 -21.76 -1.59 -6.92
CA LEU A 137 -22.00 -2.04 -5.54
C LEU A 137 -23.35 -1.58 -4.99
N ARG A 138 -24.00 -0.59 -5.60
CA ARG A 138 -25.28 -0.05 -5.12
C ARG A 138 -26.40 -1.11 -5.07
N PRO A 139 -26.63 -1.98 -6.09
CA PRO A 139 -27.67 -2.99 -6.06
C PRO A 139 -27.50 -4.06 -4.98
N THR A 140 -26.25 -4.30 -4.55
CA THR A 140 -25.89 -5.31 -3.53
C THR A 140 -25.70 -4.71 -2.14
N GLY A 141 -25.97 -3.41 -1.98
CA GLY A 141 -25.79 -2.71 -0.70
C GLY A 141 -24.34 -2.67 -0.24
N GLY A 142 -23.38 -2.52 -1.17
CA GLY A 142 -21.96 -2.42 -0.83
C GLY A 142 -21.19 -3.74 -0.89
N HIS A 143 -21.72 -4.78 -1.55
CA HIS A 143 -21.07 -6.08 -1.63
C HIS A 143 -20.67 -6.47 -3.05
N ALA A 144 -19.43 -6.91 -3.25
CA ALA A 144 -18.96 -7.33 -4.56
C ALA A 144 -19.47 -8.73 -4.92
N VAL A 145 -19.84 -8.94 -6.19
CA VAL A 145 -20.17 -10.27 -6.72
C VAL A 145 -18.87 -10.98 -7.09
N HIS A 146 -18.56 -12.11 -6.46
CA HIS A 146 -17.45 -12.95 -6.91
C HIS A 146 -17.80 -13.62 -8.26
N SER A 147 -16.95 -13.42 -9.27
CA SER A 147 -16.91 -14.26 -10.47
C SER A 147 -15.96 -15.42 -10.20
N GLY A 148 -16.43 -16.66 -10.43
CA GLY A 148 -15.71 -17.90 -10.09
C GLY A 148 -14.40 -18.15 -10.85
N ASP A 149 -13.94 -17.22 -11.68
CA ASP A 149 -12.75 -17.35 -12.53
C ASP A 149 -11.42 -17.14 -11.78
N THR A 150 -11.45 -16.76 -10.50
CA THR A 150 -10.24 -16.57 -9.66
C THR A 150 -9.74 -17.85 -8.97
N GLY A 151 -10.26 -19.02 -9.34
CA GLY A 151 -9.60 -20.31 -9.06
C GLY A 151 -9.93 -20.98 -7.71
N GLY A 152 -11.02 -20.60 -7.05
CA GLY A 152 -11.51 -21.28 -5.85
C GLY A 152 -12.99 -21.01 -5.56
N PRO A 153 -13.65 -21.83 -4.72
CA PRO A 153 -15.06 -21.65 -4.36
C PRO A 153 -15.31 -20.45 -3.41
N TYR A 154 -14.25 -19.78 -2.94
CA TYR A 154 -14.32 -18.70 -1.97
C TYR A 154 -13.56 -17.47 -2.48
N CYS A 155 -14.15 -16.31 -2.20
CA CYS A 155 -13.51 -15.01 -2.27
C CYS A 155 -12.26 -14.97 -1.35
N ALA A 156 -11.25 -14.12 -1.64
CA ALA A 156 -9.97 -14.10 -0.92
C ALA A 156 -10.23 -14.06 0.60
N SER A 157 -10.00 -15.20 1.24
CA SER A 157 -10.36 -15.39 2.64
C SER A 157 -9.22 -14.82 3.47
N THR A 158 -9.49 -13.86 4.35
CA THR A 158 -8.57 -13.59 5.45
C THR A 158 -8.35 -14.91 6.20
N PRO A 159 -7.11 -15.23 6.61
CA PRO A 159 -6.85 -16.49 7.31
C PRO A 159 -7.75 -16.57 8.53
N THR A 160 -8.54 -17.64 8.61
CA THR A 160 -9.37 -17.96 9.77
C THR A 160 -8.45 -18.11 10.98
N ARG A 161 -8.70 -17.28 12.00
CA ARG A 161 -7.96 -17.27 13.25
C ARG A 161 -8.23 -18.54 14.07
#